data_AF-A0A358IGX9-F1
#
_entry.id   AF-A0A358IGX9-F1
#
_cell.length_a   1.000
_cell.length_b   1.000
_cell.length_c   1.000
_cell.angle_alpha   90.00
_cell.angle_beta   90.00
_cell.angle_gamma   90.00
#
_symmetry.space_group_name_H-M   'P 1'
#
loop_
_entity.id
_entity.type
_entity.pdbx_description
1 polymer ?
#
loop_
_entity_poly.entity_id
_entity_poly.type
_entity_poly.pdbx_seq_one_letter_code
_entity_poly.pdbx_strand_id
1 'polypeptide(L)'
;MNQEVVLALVKICFGSLAGGLTNTVAVWMLFHPYEPPKLLGRWRISFLHGAVPKNQPRLAAAIGSTVGNRLLTPQDLTEAFTNVEFRKAFDRRLGTFLEEIFYKERGSLQGLIPEAVAAEFDALIEDVVNHVTEQLKNYVESEDFANSMLRHTDQLVSAIADQPIAGILTPARGEALEGLVQNWIESVSSSDEFSGAVSNYIARATEKILEPNRNLEEILPRGVIGSLEKAIASYLPLAAERLGGLLDDPDTRKKFENTIHELFQRLLRDLKFHQRVVARVMMTEDTVDKVLDTIQEDGAERLSEILRDPDVQEAIARVVNQAIVDFLRRPAGDVLGTAKDPNIVEARDMLTSWVLGMARDHATRDFVFERLNEGMDNAAAKTWGDVLTNMPNEKISELLVEAARTDIAGQVADTGARRLASEFMRRPIGVPARWFTEDGLKRIEDALSDPIWNWLQTQVPAVVKHIDVAGRVEDKVLNFPTASMEEIVHRVTERELRLIVRLGYVLGAFIGLLMVAVDALVR
;
A
#
# COMPACT_ATOMS: atom_id res chain seq x y z
N MET A 1 -108.97 46.13 -41.62
CA MET A 1 -107.55 46.04 -42.01
C MET A 1 -107.52 45.30 -43.34
N ASN A 2 -107.04 45.91 -44.43
CA ASN A 2 -107.07 45.30 -45.77
C ASN A 2 -106.29 43.97 -45.74
N GLN A 3 -106.88 42.90 -46.30
CA GLN A 3 -106.26 41.58 -46.38
C GLN A 3 -104.88 41.61 -47.05
N GLU A 4 -104.65 42.57 -47.95
CA GLU A 4 -103.38 42.80 -48.63
C GLU A 4 -102.25 43.24 -47.70
N VAL A 5 -102.54 44.10 -46.71
CA VAL A 5 -101.55 44.56 -45.72
C VAL A 5 -101.15 43.40 -44.79
N VAL A 6 -102.12 42.55 -44.43
CA VAL A 6 -101.86 41.34 -43.63
C VAL A 6 -100.97 40.38 -44.41
N LEU A 7 -101.26 40.15 -45.69
CA LEU A 7 -100.46 39.25 -46.54
C LEU A 7 -99.04 39.79 -46.76
N ALA A 8 -98.88 41.10 -46.94
CA ALA A 8 -97.57 41.74 -47.08
C ALA A 8 -96.71 41.59 -45.82
N LEU A 9 -97.29 41.85 -44.64
CA LEU A 9 -96.62 41.66 -43.35
C LEU A 9 -96.23 40.20 -43.12
N VAL A 10 -97.09 39.25 -43.48
CA VAL A 10 -96.80 37.82 -43.40
C VAL A 10 -95.61 37.46 -44.29
N LYS A 11 -95.57 37.92 -45.54
CA LYS A 11 -94.44 37.66 -46.47
C LYS A 11 -93.12 38.25 -45.95
N ILE A 12 -93.12 39.47 -45.42
CA ILE A 12 -91.93 40.11 -44.83
C ILE A 12 -91.47 39.36 -43.58
N CYS A 13 -92.40 38.96 -42.71
CA CYS A 13 -92.10 38.19 -41.50
C CYS A 13 -91.52 36.82 -41.85
N PHE A 14 -92.13 36.09 -42.79
CA PHE A 14 -91.60 34.82 -43.28
C PHE A 14 -90.23 34.98 -43.94
N GLY A 15 -90.01 36.03 -44.74
CA GLY A 15 -88.71 36.34 -45.32
C GLY A 15 -87.64 36.60 -44.26
N SER A 16 -87.96 37.44 -43.26
CA SER A 16 -87.06 37.76 -42.14
C SER A 16 -86.73 36.54 -41.28
N LEU A 17 -87.76 35.73 -40.94
CA LEU A 17 -87.60 34.50 -40.19
C LEU A 17 -86.78 33.47 -40.98
N ALA A 18 -87.07 33.29 -42.28
CA ALA A 18 -86.30 32.37 -43.13
C ALA A 18 -84.82 32.80 -43.20
N GLY A 19 -84.53 34.09 -43.42
CA GLY A 19 -83.16 34.61 -43.47
C GLY A 19 -82.41 34.50 -42.13
N GLY A 20 -83.04 34.94 -41.04
CA GLY A 20 -82.44 34.92 -39.71
C GLY A 20 -82.28 33.52 -39.12
N LEU A 21 -83.27 32.64 -39.28
CA LEU A 21 -83.20 31.25 -38.81
C LEU A 21 -82.12 30.47 -39.58
N THR A 22 -82.06 30.62 -40.90
CA THR A 22 -81.03 29.96 -41.73
C THR A 22 -79.64 30.40 -41.32
N ASN A 23 -79.43 31.69 -41.06
CA ASN A 23 -78.13 32.18 -40.63
C ASN A 23 -77.77 31.77 -39.18
N THR A 24 -78.77 31.63 -38.30
CA THR A 24 -78.58 31.10 -36.94
C THR A 24 -78.13 29.64 -36.98
N VAL A 25 -78.77 28.82 -37.82
CA VAL A 25 -78.36 27.43 -38.06
C VAL A 25 -76.97 27.36 -38.68
N ALA A 26 -76.65 28.23 -39.64
CA ALA A 26 -75.31 28.28 -40.24
C ALA A 26 -74.22 28.61 -39.21
N VAL A 27 -74.47 29.57 -38.31
CA VAL A 27 -73.56 29.90 -37.21
C VAL A 27 -73.42 28.73 -36.24
N TRP A 28 -74.51 28.06 -35.88
CA TRP A 28 -74.47 26.87 -35.05
C TRP A 28 -73.66 25.74 -35.70
N MET A 29 -73.81 25.55 -37.02
CA MET A 29 -73.07 24.58 -37.82
C MET A 29 -71.58 24.88 -37.96
N LEU A 30 -71.08 26.05 -37.55
CA LEU A 30 -69.63 26.30 -37.51
C LEU A 30 -68.96 25.55 -36.35
N PHE A 31 -69.68 25.34 -35.24
CA PHE A 31 -69.15 24.74 -34.03
C PHE A 31 -69.63 23.30 -33.82
N HIS A 32 -70.83 22.99 -34.27
CA HIS A 32 -71.45 21.68 -34.14
C HIS A 32 -71.74 21.03 -35.50
N PRO A 33 -71.79 19.69 -35.60
CA PRO A 33 -71.41 18.69 -34.62
C PRO A 33 -69.88 18.53 -34.51
N TYR A 34 -69.38 18.17 -33.32
CA TYR A 34 -67.95 17.95 -33.04
C TYR A 34 -67.35 16.75 -33.78
N GLU A 35 -68.18 15.77 -34.11
CA GLU A 35 -67.81 14.61 -34.91
C GLU A 35 -68.70 14.55 -36.16
N PRO A 36 -68.16 14.10 -37.31
CA PRO A 36 -68.94 13.99 -38.53
C PRO A 36 -70.05 12.95 -38.33
N PRO A 37 -71.33 13.30 -38.56
CA PRO A 37 -72.43 12.39 -38.33
C PRO A 37 -72.33 11.17 -39.26
N LYS A 38 -72.72 10.00 -38.73
CA LYS A 38 -72.73 8.74 -39.47
C LYS A 38 -74.12 8.48 -40.05
N LEU A 39 -74.23 8.44 -41.36
CA LEU A 39 -75.41 7.96 -42.06
C LEU A 39 -75.45 6.43 -41.98
N LEU A 40 -76.58 5.85 -41.52
CA LEU A 40 -76.79 4.39 -41.44
C LEU A 40 -75.65 3.63 -40.75
N GLY A 41 -74.99 4.25 -39.76
CA GLY A 41 -73.89 3.68 -38.99
C GLY A 41 -72.57 3.42 -39.76
N ARG A 42 -72.56 3.52 -41.09
CA ARG A 42 -71.42 3.12 -41.94
C ARG A 42 -70.81 4.27 -42.76
N TRP A 43 -71.58 5.29 -43.14
CA TRP A 43 -71.11 6.35 -44.05
C TRP A 43 -70.92 7.67 -43.30
N ARG A 44 -69.68 8.17 -43.22
CA ARG A 44 -69.38 9.47 -42.56
C ARG A 44 -69.66 10.63 -43.50
N ILE A 45 -70.53 11.56 -43.11
CA ILE A 45 -70.85 12.75 -43.89
C ILE A 45 -69.86 13.88 -43.55
N SER A 46 -68.74 13.95 -44.27
CA SER A 46 -67.65 14.90 -43.99
C SER A 46 -68.01 16.39 -44.21
N PHE A 47 -69.09 16.67 -44.95
CA PHE A 47 -69.55 18.05 -45.19
C PHE A 47 -70.46 18.61 -44.07
N LEU A 48 -70.98 17.75 -43.18
CA LEU A 48 -71.82 18.15 -42.04
C LEU A 48 -71.04 18.23 -40.72
N HIS A 49 -69.71 18.30 -40.77
CA HIS A 49 -68.87 18.53 -39.59
C HIS A 49 -68.74 20.04 -39.36
N GLY A 50 -68.85 20.48 -38.09
CA GLY A 50 -68.48 21.83 -37.68
C GLY A 50 -67.15 22.33 -38.30
N ALA A 51 -67.13 23.55 -38.83
CA ALA A 51 -65.95 24.11 -39.47
C ALA A 51 -64.76 24.32 -38.51
N VAL A 52 -65.03 24.64 -37.24
CA VAL A 52 -64.00 24.91 -36.22
C VAL A 52 -63.34 23.61 -35.73
N PRO A 53 -64.08 22.57 -35.27
CA PRO A 53 -63.46 21.30 -34.86
C PRO A 53 -62.70 20.62 -36.02
N LYS A 54 -63.23 20.71 -37.25
CA LYS A 54 -62.58 20.15 -38.46
C LYS A 54 -61.20 20.77 -38.74
N ASN A 55 -61.00 22.05 -38.44
CA ASN A 55 -59.73 22.76 -38.68
C ASN A 55 -58.85 22.88 -37.42
N GLN A 56 -59.19 22.21 -36.32
CA GLN A 56 -58.39 22.23 -35.08
C GLN A 56 -56.90 21.91 -35.31
N PRO A 57 -56.49 20.92 -36.13
CA PRO A 57 -55.06 20.66 -36.38
C PRO A 57 -54.34 21.84 -37.03
N ARG A 58 -55.01 22.58 -37.92
CA ARG A 58 -54.42 23.76 -38.56
C ARG A 58 -54.29 24.92 -37.58
N LEU A 59 -55.26 25.09 -36.68
CA LEU A 59 -55.19 26.06 -35.59
C LEU A 59 -54.07 25.71 -34.62
N ALA A 60 -53.92 24.43 -34.27
CA ALA A 60 -52.85 23.93 -33.41
C ALA A 60 -51.47 24.21 -34.00
N ALA A 61 -51.25 23.90 -35.29
CA ALA A 61 -49.99 24.20 -35.98
C ALA A 61 -49.71 25.71 -36.08
N ALA A 62 -50.73 26.53 -36.35
CA ALA A 62 -50.58 27.98 -36.43
C ALA A 62 -50.25 28.60 -35.05
N ILE A 63 -50.91 28.15 -33.99
CA ILE A 63 -50.63 28.60 -32.61
C ILE A 63 -49.26 28.09 -32.16
N GLY A 64 -48.95 26.82 -32.38
CA GLY A 64 -47.66 26.20 -32.03
C GLY A 64 -46.49 26.91 -32.70
N SER A 65 -46.55 27.12 -34.02
CA SER A 65 -45.52 27.85 -34.75
C SER A 65 -45.40 29.32 -34.33
N THR A 66 -46.50 30.01 -34.03
CA THR A 66 -46.46 31.40 -33.57
C THR A 66 -45.86 31.51 -32.17
N VAL A 67 -46.26 30.64 -31.25
CA VAL A 67 -45.75 30.64 -29.87
C VAL A 67 -44.28 30.21 -29.83
N GLY A 68 -43.95 29.07 -30.45
CA GLY A 68 -42.60 28.50 -30.40
C GLY A 68 -41.56 29.27 -31.22
N ASN A 69 -41.95 29.87 -32.36
CA ASN A 69 -40.97 30.56 -33.23
C ASN A 69 -40.97 32.09 -33.05
N ARG A 70 -41.95 32.69 -32.36
CA ARG A 70 -42.02 34.15 -32.21
C ARG A 70 -42.20 34.66 -30.78
N LEU A 71 -42.76 33.86 -29.86
CA LEU A 71 -43.03 34.33 -28.49
C LEU A 71 -42.11 33.70 -27.43
N LEU A 72 -41.64 32.48 -27.66
CA LEU A 72 -40.74 31.74 -26.78
C LEU A 72 -39.62 31.10 -27.59
N THR A 73 -38.73 31.93 -28.14
CA THR A 73 -37.63 31.43 -28.95
C THR A 73 -36.51 30.86 -28.05
N PRO A 74 -35.64 29.98 -28.58
CA PRO A 74 -34.44 29.55 -27.86
C PRO A 74 -33.52 30.70 -27.43
N GLN A 75 -33.56 31.83 -28.15
CA GLN A 75 -32.79 33.03 -27.84
C GLN A 75 -33.38 33.74 -26.62
N ASP A 76 -34.70 33.93 -26.56
CA ASP A 76 -35.39 34.53 -25.40
C ASP A 76 -35.16 33.70 -24.12
N LEU A 77 -35.19 32.38 -24.26
CA LEU A 77 -34.89 31.45 -23.16
C LEU A 77 -33.43 31.57 -22.72
N THR A 78 -32.49 31.74 -23.64
CA THR A 78 -31.06 31.93 -23.34
C THR A 78 -30.81 33.28 -22.65
N GLU A 79 -31.48 34.34 -23.11
CA GLU A 79 -31.37 35.69 -22.54
C GLU A 79 -31.92 35.74 -21.10
N ALA A 80 -32.93 34.92 -20.79
CA ALA A 80 -33.39 34.75 -19.41
C ALA A 80 -32.30 34.21 -18.47
N PHE A 81 -31.37 33.38 -18.95
CA PHE A 81 -30.21 32.89 -18.17
C PHE A 81 -29.11 33.95 -18.01
N THR A 82 -29.15 35.05 -18.76
CA THR A 82 -28.23 36.19 -18.54
C THR A 82 -28.77 37.21 -17.53
N ASN A 83 -29.98 37.01 -17.01
CA ASN A 83 -30.58 37.91 -16.02
C ASN A 83 -29.94 37.74 -14.64
N VAL A 84 -29.63 38.88 -13.99
CA VAL A 84 -29.09 38.97 -12.62
C VAL A 84 -30.00 38.26 -11.60
N GLU A 85 -31.32 38.30 -11.78
CA GLU A 85 -32.24 37.60 -10.89
C GLU A 85 -32.12 36.08 -10.97
N PHE A 86 -31.85 35.55 -12.17
CA PHE A 86 -31.60 34.12 -12.33
C PHE A 86 -30.28 33.70 -11.68
N ARG A 87 -29.23 34.52 -11.81
CA ARG A 87 -27.95 34.32 -11.13
C ARG A 87 -28.14 34.24 -9.60
N LYS A 88 -28.84 35.20 -9.00
CA LYS A 88 -29.14 35.19 -7.56
C LYS A 88 -29.93 33.96 -7.13
N ALA A 89 -30.92 33.54 -7.94
CA ALA A 89 -31.71 32.34 -7.67
C ALA A 89 -30.85 31.07 -7.73
N PHE A 90 -29.93 31.00 -8.69
CA PHE A 90 -28.94 29.93 -8.80
C PHE A 90 -28.01 29.90 -7.57
N ASP A 91 -27.41 31.04 -7.19
CA ASP A 91 -26.50 31.12 -6.03
C ASP A 91 -27.19 30.65 -4.75
N ARG A 92 -28.39 31.17 -4.48
CA ARG A 92 -29.18 30.74 -3.32
C ARG A 92 -29.48 29.24 -3.32
N ARG A 93 -29.78 28.67 -4.49
CA ARG A 93 -30.06 27.23 -4.62
C ARG A 93 -28.80 26.40 -4.47
N LEU A 94 -27.67 26.86 -4.99
CA LEU A 94 -26.37 26.25 -4.82
C LEU A 94 -25.96 26.22 -3.35
N GLY A 95 -26.07 27.35 -2.64
CA GLY A 95 -25.82 27.42 -1.19
C GLY A 95 -26.67 26.42 -0.40
N THR A 96 -27.98 26.40 -0.66
CA THR A 96 -28.90 25.42 -0.01
C THR A 96 -28.49 23.97 -0.30
N PHE A 97 -28.09 23.69 -1.54
CA PHE A 97 -27.66 22.34 -1.95
C PHE A 97 -26.35 21.93 -1.29
N LEU A 98 -25.37 22.84 -1.20
CA LEU A 98 -24.12 22.62 -0.50
C LEU A 98 -24.38 22.41 0.99
N GLU A 99 -25.20 23.23 1.63
CA GLU A 99 -25.62 23.03 3.02
C GLU A 99 -26.23 21.62 3.21
N GLU A 100 -27.13 21.19 2.33
CA GLU A 100 -27.75 19.87 2.42
C GLU A 100 -26.75 18.72 2.23
N ILE A 101 -25.72 18.90 1.39
CA ILE A 101 -24.64 17.91 1.22
C ILE A 101 -23.77 17.83 2.46
N PHE A 102 -23.36 18.96 3.01
CA PHE A 102 -22.35 19.02 4.05
C PHE A 102 -22.91 18.88 5.47
N TYR A 103 -24.17 19.24 5.73
CA TYR A 103 -24.81 19.09 7.05
C TYR A 103 -25.56 17.77 7.23
N LYS A 104 -25.81 17.02 6.15
CA LYS A 104 -26.45 15.70 6.24
C LYS A 104 -25.46 14.65 6.71
N GLU A 105 -25.88 13.88 7.72
CA GLU A 105 -25.11 12.74 8.20
C GLU A 105 -25.01 11.65 7.12
N ARG A 106 -23.78 11.24 6.82
CA ARG A 106 -23.47 10.21 5.82
C ARG A 106 -22.86 8.99 6.48
N GLY A 107 -23.24 7.81 5.96
CA GLY A 107 -22.66 6.52 6.33
C GLY A 107 -21.22 6.38 5.86
N SER A 108 -20.74 5.16 5.73
CA SER A 108 -19.40 4.87 5.23
C SER A 108 -19.29 5.10 3.72
N LEU A 109 -18.08 5.36 3.22
CA LEU A 109 -17.84 5.48 1.78
C LEU A 109 -18.24 4.20 1.05
N GLN A 110 -17.97 3.04 1.65
CA GLN A 110 -18.42 1.75 1.14
C GLN A 110 -19.95 1.66 1.01
N GLY A 111 -20.71 2.28 1.93
CA GLY A 111 -22.17 2.30 1.88
C GLY A 111 -22.77 3.33 0.91
N LEU A 112 -21.96 4.26 0.39
CA LEU A 112 -22.39 5.24 -0.62
C LEU A 112 -22.16 4.75 -2.06
N ILE A 113 -21.32 3.73 -2.24
CA ILE A 113 -20.98 3.17 -3.54
C ILE A 113 -22.07 2.16 -3.94
N PRO A 114 -22.72 2.33 -5.11
CA PRO A 114 -23.66 1.35 -5.62
C PRO A 114 -22.97 0.00 -5.84
N GLU A 115 -23.65 -1.09 -5.47
CA GLU A 115 -23.10 -2.46 -5.58
C GLU A 115 -22.65 -2.81 -7.01
N ALA A 116 -23.29 -2.21 -8.01
CA ALA A 116 -22.96 -2.38 -9.43
C ALA A 116 -21.58 -1.84 -9.84
N VAL A 117 -20.99 -0.93 -9.06
CA VAL A 117 -19.66 -0.34 -9.34
C VAL A 117 -18.66 -0.56 -8.21
N ALA A 118 -19.01 -1.41 -7.23
CA ALA A 118 -18.16 -1.64 -6.06
C ALA A 118 -16.81 -2.25 -6.44
N ALA A 119 -16.80 -3.19 -7.39
CA ALA A 119 -15.58 -3.86 -7.84
C ALA A 119 -14.62 -2.90 -8.55
N GLU A 120 -15.13 -2.01 -9.41
CA GLU A 120 -14.33 -0.98 -10.09
C GLU A 120 -13.76 0.02 -9.09
N PHE A 121 -14.53 0.37 -8.05
CA PHE A 121 -14.08 1.29 -7.02
C PHE A 121 -13.02 0.65 -6.11
N ASP A 122 -13.19 -0.61 -5.73
CA ASP A 122 -12.18 -1.36 -4.95
C ASP A 122 -10.86 -1.48 -5.73
N ALA A 123 -10.92 -1.74 -7.04
CA ALA A 123 -9.74 -1.75 -7.90
C ALA A 123 -9.06 -0.37 -7.97
N LEU A 124 -9.82 0.72 -8.06
CA LEU A 124 -9.27 2.07 -8.05
C LEU A 124 -8.59 2.40 -6.71
N ILE A 125 -9.19 1.98 -5.58
CA ILE A 125 -8.60 2.18 -4.25
C ILE A 125 -7.29 1.39 -4.13
N GLU A 126 -7.28 0.15 -4.61
CA GLU A 126 -6.09 -0.69 -4.63
C GLU A 126 -4.95 -0.05 -5.44
N ASP A 127 -5.24 0.50 -6.63
CA ASP A 127 -4.26 1.24 -7.44
C ASP A 127 -3.73 2.47 -6.71
N VAL A 128 -4.60 3.22 -6.03
CA VAL A 128 -4.20 4.38 -5.21
C VAL A 128 -3.31 3.96 -4.04
N VAL A 129 -3.65 2.87 -3.35
CA VAL A 129 -2.83 2.32 -2.25
C VAL A 129 -1.46 1.93 -2.78
N ASN A 130 -1.39 1.20 -3.89
CA ASN A 130 -0.12 0.79 -4.50
C ASN A 130 0.72 2.01 -4.88
N HIS A 131 0.12 3.03 -5.50
CA HIS A 131 0.81 4.27 -5.85
C HIS A 131 1.34 5.02 -4.63
N VAL A 132 0.54 5.13 -3.56
CA VAL A 132 0.94 5.78 -2.30
C VAL A 132 2.07 5.01 -1.62
N THR A 133 1.99 3.67 -1.56
CA THR A 133 3.04 2.82 -0.99
C THR A 133 4.35 2.96 -1.77
N GLU A 134 4.28 3.02 -3.11
CA GLU A 134 5.46 3.24 -3.96
C GLU A 134 6.07 4.63 -3.74
N GLN A 135 5.24 5.68 -3.66
CA GLN A 135 5.72 7.03 -3.34
C GLN A 135 6.36 7.10 -1.95
N LEU A 136 5.76 6.43 -0.95
CA LEU A 136 6.34 6.34 0.38
C LEU A 136 7.69 5.65 0.37
N LYS A 137 7.83 4.54 -0.38
CA LYS A 137 9.11 3.84 -0.54
C LYS A 137 10.17 4.76 -1.14
N ASN A 138 9.84 5.44 -2.24
CA ASN A 138 10.73 6.40 -2.89
C ASN A 138 11.11 7.56 -1.96
N TYR A 139 10.16 8.04 -1.15
CA TYR A 139 10.44 9.08 -0.16
C TYR A 139 11.39 8.58 0.94
N VAL A 140 11.18 7.38 1.48
CA VAL A 140 12.04 6.78 2.52
C VAL A 140 13.48 6.55 2.01
N GLU A 141 13.64 6.24 0.73
CA GLU A 141 14.95 6.13 0.08
C GLU A 141 15.64 7.49 -0.13
N SER A 142 14.89 8.59 -0.12
CA SER A 142 15.42 9.93 -0.37
C SER A 142 16.27 10.50 0.79
N GLU A 143 17.16 11.43 0.45
CA GLU A 143 17.89 12.26 1.41
C GLU A 143 16.97 13.21 2.20
N ASP A 144 15.83 13.59 1.61
CA ASP A 144 14.86 14.46 2.27
C ASP A 144 14.23 13.78 3.49
N PHE A 145 13.94 12.48 3.39
CA PHE A 145 13.49 11.69 4.53
C PHE A 145 14.56 11.59 5.61
N ALA A 146 15.82 11.30 5.25
CA ALA A 146 16.92 11.22 6.22
C ALA A 146 17.11 12.55 6.97
N ASN A 147 17.09 13.68 6.24
CA ASN A 147 17.17 15.01 6.83
C ASN A 147 15.94 15.35 7.68
N SER A 148 14.75 14.90 7.26
CA SER A 148 13.52 15.09 8.04
C SER A 148 13.56 14.30 9.34
N MET A 149 14.01 13.04 9.29
CA MET A 149 14.20 12.20 10.47
C MET A 149 15.20 12.84 11.43
N LEU A 150 16.33 13.35 10.95
CA LEU A 150 17.30 14.01 11.81
C LEU A 150 16.69 15.21 12.56
N ARG A 151 15.90 16.04 11.87
CA ARG A 151 15.23 17.20 12.49
C ARG A 151 14.16 16.82 13.51
N HIS A 152 13.44 15.72 13.28
CA HIS A 152 12.32 15.30 14.12
C HIS A 152 12.70 14.25 15.17
N THR A 153 13.92 13.70 15.12
CA THR A 153 14.36 12.65 16.05
C THR A 153 14.24 13.10 17.50
N ASP A 154 14.59 14.35 17.81
CA ASP A 154 14.47 14.90 19.16
C ASP A 154 13.02 14.90 19.68
N GLN A 155 12.08 15.27 18.81
CA GLN A 155 10.65 15.26 19.13
C GLN A 155 10.12 13.83 19.29
N LEU A 156 10.54 12.91 18.42
CA LEU A 156 10.15 11.50 18.47
C LEU A 156 10.67 10.82 19.74
N VAL A 157 11.94 11.02 20.07
CA VAL A 157 12.57 10.49 21.28
C VAL A 157 11.89 11.06 22.52
N SER A 158 11.68 12.38 22.57
CA SER A 158 11.01 13.02 23.71
C SER A 158 9.57 12.55 23.90
N ALA A 159 8.84 12.25 22.81
CA ALA A 159 7.45 11.78 22.87
C ALA A 159 7.32 10.36 23.46
N ILE A 160 8.36 9.52 23.29
CA ILE A 160 8.37 8.13 23.78
C ILE A 160 9.23 7.93 25.02
N ALA A 161 10.07 8.90 25.39
CA ALA A 161 11.04 8.79 26.47
C ALA A 161 10.42 8.32 27.79
N ASP A 162 9.28 8.90 28.18
CA ASP A 162 8.59 8.56 29.43
C ASP A 162 7.71 7.31 29.33
N GLN A 163 7.60 6.69 28.15
CA GLN A 163 6.80 5.49 27.98
C GLN A 163 7.59 4.24 28.39
N PRO A 164 6.98 3.33 29.19
CA PRO A 164 7.57 2.02 29.43
C PRO A 164 7.65 1.25 28.12
N ILE A 165 8.72 0.48 27.94
CA ILE A 165 8.93 -0.34 26.73
C ILE A 165 7.75 -1.31 26.52
N ALA A 166 7.17 -1.83 27.61
CA ALA A 166 5.93 -2.62 27.60
C ALA A 166 4.68 -1.89 27.07
N GLY A 167 4.64 -0.56 27.09
CA GLY A 167 3.51 0.24 26.61
C GLY A 167 3.36 0.22 25.09
N ILE A 168 4.47 0.10 24.37
CA ILE A 168 4.50 -0.03 22.91
C ILE A 168 4.47 -1.52 22.52
N LEU A 169 5.19 -2.37 23.27
CA LEU A 169 5.20 -3.83 23.20
C LEU A 169 4.10 -4.44 24.08
N THR A 170 2.84 -4.17 23.76
CA THR A 170 1.72 -4.89 24.38
C THR A 170 1.90 -6.41 24.18
N PRO A 171 1.39 -7.29 25.07
CA PRO A 171 1.56 -8.75 24.92
C PRO A 171 1.23 -9.28 23.52
N ALA A 172 0.15 -8.81 22.91
CA ALA A 172 -0.24 -9.19 21.54
C ALA A 172 0.72 -8.70 20.43
N ARG A 173 1.43 -7.58 20.65
CA ARG A 173 2.48 -7.08 19.75
C ARG A 173 3.83 -7.76 20.03
N GLY A 174 4.07 -8.16 21.28
CA GLY A 174 5.21 -8.98 21.68
C GLY A 174 5.22 -10.31 20.95
N GLU A 175 4.11 -11.07 21.00
CA GLU A 175 3.97 -12.34 20.25
C GLU A 175 4.14 -12.17 18.73
N ALA A 176 3.63 -11.06 18.16
CA ALA A 176 3.81 -10.78 16.73
C ALA A 176 5.28 -10.47 16.39
N LEU A 177 5.99 -9.75 17.25
CA LEU A 177 7.42 -9.48 17.11
C LEU A 177 8.27 -10.73 17.34
N GLU A 178 7.91 -11.59 18.28
CA GLU A 178 8.57 -12.90 18.48
C GLU A 178 8.51 -13.72 17.19
N GLY A 179 7.33 -13.81 16.54
CA GLY A 179 7.20 -14.50 15.26
C GLY A 179 8.05 -13.87 14.14
N LEU A 180 8.16 -12.54 14.10
CA LEU A 180 9.01 -11.84 13.12
C LEU A 180 10.51 -12.10 13.38
N VAL A 181 10.96 -12.01 14.63
CA VAL A 181 12.34 -12.30 15.02
C VAL A 181 12.66 -13.79 14.76
N GLN A 182 11.68 -14.67 14.95
CA GLN A 182 11.82 -16.09 14.68
C GLN A 182 12.11 -16.37 13.21
N ASN A 183 11.25 -15.85 12.34
CA ASN A 183 11.42 -15.98 10.90
C ASN A 183 12.71 -15.28 10.42
N TRP A 184 13.09 -14.17 11.04
CA TRP A 184 14.33 -13.46 10.71
C TRP A 184 15.58 -14.27 11.05
N ILE A 185 15.71 -14.81 12.28
CA ILE A 185 16.86 -15.65 12.66
C ILE A 185 16.94 -16.91 11.78
N GLU A 186 15.79 -17.50 11.44
CA GLU A 186 15.74 -18.66 10.55
C GLU A 186 16.21 -18.31 9.13
N SER A 187 15.66 -17.24 8.54
CA SER A 187 16.03 -16.78 7.20
C SER A 187 17.50 -16.36 7.12
N VAL A 188 18.01 -15.59 8.08
CA VAL A 188 19.40 -15.12 8.10
C VAL A 188 20.38 -16.27 8.33
N SER A 189 20.15 -17.17 9.29
CA SER A 189 21.07 -18.30 9.53
C SER A 189 21.15 -19.28 8.33
N SER A 190 20.12 -19.28 7.49
CA SER A 190 20.07 -20.07 6.26
C SER A 190 20.58 -19.34 5.02
N SER A 191 20.81 -18.02 5.07
CA SER A 191 21.18 -17.23 3.89
C SER A 191 22.63 -17.45 3.45
N ASP A 192 22.84 -17.34 2.15
CA ASP A 192 24.17 -17.40 1.55
C ASP A 192 25.02 -16.18 1.93
N GLU A 193 24.39 -15.01 2.11
CA GLU A 193 25.04 -13.79 2.59
C GLU A 193 25.60 -13.96 4.01
N PHE A 194 24.86 -14.60 4.91
CA PHE A 194 25.34 -14.87 6.27
C PHE A 194 26.52 -15.85 6.27
N SER A 195 26.43 -16.91 5.47
CA SER A 195 27.53 -17.85 5.25
C SER A 195 28.80 -17.14 4.75
N GLY A 196 28.66 -16.26 3.77
CA GLY A 196 29.73 -15.42 3.26
C GLY A 196 30.30 -14.47 4.31
N ALA A 197 29.44 -13.83 5.12
CA ALA A 197 29.85 -12.92 6.19
C ALA A 197 30.66 -13.63 7.29
N VAL A 198 30.21 -14.82 7.73
CA VAL A 198 30.91 -15.67 8.71
C VAL A 198 32.26 -16.11 8.16
N SER A 199 32.29 -16.62 6.92
CA SER A 199 33.54 -17.04 6.26
C SER A 199 34.55 -15.89 6.18
N ASN A 200 34.11 -14.69 5.76
CA ASN A 200 34.94 -13.50 5.67
C ASN A 200 35.39 -12.98 7.05
N TYR A 201 34.56 -13.12 8.08
CA TYR A 201 34.94 -12.77 9.45
C TYR A 201 36.03 -13.70 9.97
N ILE A 202 35.86 -15.01 9.83
CA ILE A 202 36.84 -16.00 10.26
C ILE A 202 38.13 -15.83 9.46
N ALA A 203 38.07 -15.58 8.15
CA ALA A 203 39.25 -15.30 7.33
C ALA A 203 40.06 -14.09 7.87
N ARG A 204 39.38 -12.96 8.13
CA ARG A 204 40.03 -11.77 8.71
C ARG A 204 40.55 -12.02 10.12
N ALA A 205 39.83 -12.78 10.93
CA ALA A 205 40.26 -13.15 12.27
C ALA A 205 41.53 -14.00 12.22
N THR A 206 41.59 -14.97 11.31
CA THR A 206 42.79 -15.80 11.06
C THR A 206 43.97 -14.96 10.62
N GLU A 207 43.79 -14.03 9.68
CA GLU A 207 44.85 -13.11 9.25
C GLU A 207 45.37 -12.25 10.42
N LYS A 208 44.47 -11.71 11.24
CA LYS A 208 44.82 -10.91 12.43
C LYS A 208 45.53 -11.73 13.52
N ILE A 209 45.22 -13.02 13.62
CA ILE A 209 45.87 -13.95 14.56
C ILE A 209 47.28 -14.28 14.07
N LEU A 210 47.49 -14.40 12.76
CA LEU A 210 48.76 -14.74 12.13
C LEU A 210 49.65 -13.52 11.80
N GLU A 211 49.34 -12.35 12.34
CA GLU A 211 50.18 -11.16 12.18
C GLU A 211 51.60 -11.39 12.74
N PRO A 212 52.65 -10.88 12.07
CA PRO A 212 54.04 -11.27 12.32
C PRO A 212 54.63 -10.95 13.72
N ASN A 213 53.86 -10.37 14.64
CA ASN A 213 54.32 -10.01 15.98
C ASN A 213 53.43 -10.52 17.12
N ARG A 214 52.47 -11.41 16.84
CA ARG A 214 51.51 -11.87 17.85
C ARG A 214 51.85 -13.29 18.32
N ASN A 215 52.02 -13.47 19.63
CA ASN A 215 52.42 -14.75 20.21
C ASN A 215 51.21 -15.65 20.48
N LEU A 216 51.39 -16.97 20.41
CA LEU A 216 50.31 -17.92 20.72
C LEU A 216 49.79 -17.78 22.16
N GLU A 217 50.67 -17.42 23.10
CA GLU A 217 50.33 -17.10 24.49
C GLU A 217 49.33 -15.94 24.61
N GLU A 218 49.35 -14.97 23.70
CA GLU A 218 48.47 -13.79 23.72
C GLU A 218 47.10 -14.05 23.06
N ILE A 219 47.03 -15.08 22.23
CA ILE A 219 45.83 -15.45 21.48
C ILE A 219 44.99 -16.44 22.28
N LEU A 220 45.63 -17.41 22.94
CA LEU A 220 44.95 -18.44 23.70
C LEU A 220 44.44 -17.90 25.05
N PRO A 221 43.19 -18.18 25.44
CA PRO A 221 42.72 -17.85 26.78
C PRO A 221 43.61 -18.50 27.85
N ARG A 222 43.92 -17.77 28.92
CA ARG A 222 44.80 -18.26 30.01
C ARG A 222 44.36 -19.61 30.59
N GLY A 223 43.05 -19.88 30.62
CA GLY A 223 42.50 -21.16 31.06
C GLY A 223 42.87 -22.34 30.15
N VAL A 224 43.03 -22.11 28.84
CA VAL A 224 43.43 -23.13 27.86
C VAL A 224 44.91 -23.47 28.04
N ILE A 225 45.77 -22.46 28.24
CA ILE A 225 47.21 -22.64 28.49
C ILE A 225 47.43 -23.47 29.75
N GLY A 226 46.79 -23.09 30.87
CA GLY A 226 46.90 -23.86 32.12
C GLY A 226 46.31 -25.26 32.03
N SER A 227 45.27 -25.47 31.21
CA SER A 227 44.73 -26.81 30.95
C SER A 227 45.70 -27.67 30.15
N LEU A 228 46.39 -27.10 29.16
CA LEU A 228 47.40 -27.76 28.35
C LEU A 228 48.64 -28.12 29.18
N GLU A 229 49.15 -27.19 29.98
CA GLU A 229 50.25 -27.41 30.92
C GLU A 229 49.92 -28.55 31.88
N LYS A 230 48.72 -28.52 32.48
CA LYS A 230 48.26 -29.58 33.38
C LYS A 230 48.11 -30.93 32.67
N ALA A 231 47.54 -30.94 31.46
CA ALA A 231 47.38 -32.16 30.67
C ALA A 231 48.74 -32.79 30.34
N ILE A 232 49.70 -31.99 29.88
CA ILE A 232 51.03 -32.47 29.51
C ILE A 232 51.82 -32.90 30.75
N ALA A 233 51.82 -32.09 31.82
CA ALA A 233 52.46 -32.47 33.08
C ALA A 233 51.89 -33.78 33.66
N SER A 234 50.59 -34.04 33.48
CA SER A 234 49.96 -35.30 33.93
C SER A 234 50.32 -36.51 33.06
N TYR A 235 50.64 -36.29 31.78
CA TYR A 235 50.95 -37.37 30.83
C TYR A 235 52.46 -37.67 30.75
N LEU A 236 53.32 -36.71 31.08
CA LEU A 236 54.77 -36.87 30.98
C LEU A 236 55.35 -37.99 31.85
N PRO A 237 54.94 -38.18 33.12
CA PRO A 237 55.38 -39.33 33.91
C PRO A 237 55.05 -40.66 33.23
N LEU A 238 53.83 -40.78 32.70
CA LEU A 238 53.39 -41.98 31.97
C LEU A 238 54.18 -42.19 30.68
N ALA A 239 54.51 -41.11 29.96
CA ALA A 239 55.34 -41.18 28.77
C ALA A 239 56.79 -41.61 29.11
N ALA A 240 57.38 -41.07 30.18
CA ALA A 240 58.71 -41.42 30.64
C ALA A 240 58.79 -42.88 31.12
N GLU A 241 57.78 -43.35 31.85
CA GLU A 241 57.68 -44.75 32.28
C GLU A 241 57.57 -45.71 31.07
N ARG A 242 56.74 -45.36 30.07
CA ARG A 242 56.64 -46.14 28.82
C ARG A 242 57.94 -46.13 28.03
N LEU A 243 58.65 -45.00 27.98
CA LEU A 243 59.97 -44.91 27.34
C LEU A 243 61.03 -45.74 28.07
N GLY A 244 61.02 -45.75 29.41
CA GLY A 244 61.85 -46.65 30.21
C GLY A 244 61.52 -48.12 29.92
N GLY A 245 60.23 -48.47 29.86
CA GLY A 245 59.79 -49.83 29.49
C GLY A 245 60.15 -50.27 28.07
N LEU A 246 60.34 -49.34 27.13
CA LEU A 246 60.87 -49.67 25.81
C LEU A 246 62.34 -50.09 25.85
N LEU A 247 63.12 -49.70 26.87
CA LEU A 247 64.50 -50.20 27.06
C LEU A 247 64.53 -51.62 27.65
N ASP A 248 63.38 -52.13 28.11
CA ASP A 248 63.22 -53.51 28.54
C ASP A 248 62.95 -54.45 27.34
N ASP A 249 62.59 -53.90 26.16
CA ASP A 249 62.43 -54.68 24.93
C ASP A 249 63.80 -55.17 24.41
N PRO A 250 63.97 -56.48 24.12
CA PRO A 250 65.27 -57.05 23.73
C PRO A 250 65.88 -56.43 22.47
N ASP A 251 65.06 -56.10 21.47
CA ASP A 251 65.53 -55.52 20.21
C ASP A 251 65.98 -54.07 20.41
N THR A 252 65.25 -53.30 21.21
CA THR A 252 65.56 -51.91 21.55
C THR A 252 66.79 -51.81 22.46
N ARG A 253 66.90 -52.70 23.46
CA ARG A 253 68.09 -52.86 24.30
C ARG A 253 69.34 -53.12 23.47
N LYS A 254 69.28 -54.10 22.55
CA LYS A 254 70.40 -54.42 21.66
C LYS A 254 70.81 -53.26 20.75
N LYS A 255 69.84 -52.47 20.25
CA LYS A 255 70.14 -51.25 19.49
C LYS A 255 70.84 -50.19 20.34
N PHE A 256 70.41 -50.04 21.59
CA PHE A 256 71.04 -49.13 22.55
C PHE A 256 72.48 -49.57 22.86
N GLU A 257 72.70 -50.84 23.20
CA GLU A 257 74.02 -51.43 23.46
C GLU A 257 74.99 -51.23 22.28
N ASN A 258 74.53 -51.50 21.07
CA ASN A 258 75.31 -51.26 19.85
C ASN A 258 75.65 -49.78 19.66
N THR A 259 74.71 -48.88 19.96
CA THR A 259 74.93 -47.44 19.85
C THR A 259 75.97 -46.97 20.86
N ILE A 260 75.90 -47.43 22.11
CA ILE A 260 76.89 -47.12 23.15
C ILE A 260 78.26 -47.68 22.78
N HIS A 261 78.32 -48.90 22.22
CA HIS A 261 79.54 -49.50 21.71
C HIS A 261 80.23 -48.61 20.66
N GLU A 262 79.47 -48.18 19.65
CA GLU A 262 79.98 -47.34 18.56
C GLU A 262 80.46 -45.98 19.06
N LEU A 263 79.68 -45.36 19.97
CA LEU A 263 80.03 -44.08 20.59
C LEU A 263 81.34 -44.17 21.38
N PHE A 264 81.50 -45.21 22.19
CA PHE A 264 82.70 -45.40 23.00
C PHE A 264 83.93 -45.70 22.13
N GLN A 265 83.80 -46.58 21.13
CA GLN A 265 84.88 -46.82 20.17
C GLN A 265 85.29 -45.55 19.42
N ARG A 266 84.32 -44.71 19.03
CA ARG A 266 84.60 -43.44 18.38
C ARG A 266 85.35 -42.48 19.31
N LEU A 267 84.93 -42.38 20.57
CA LEU A 267 85.59 -41.56 21.59
C LEU A 267 87.06 -41.97 21.76
N LEU A 268 87.33 -43.27 21.86
CA LEU A 268 88.70 -43.80 21.99
C LEU A 268 89.56 -43.52 20.75
N ARG A 269 88.98 -43.57 19.55
CA ARG A 269 89.67 -43.26 18.29
C ARG A 269 90.04 -41.78 18.18
N ASP A 270 89.19 -40.88 18.67
CA ASP A 270 89.38 -39.42 18.61
C ASP A 270 90.36 -38.88 19.68
N LEU A 271 90.85 -39.72 20.60
CA LEU A 271 91.84 -39.31 21.60
C LEU A 271 93.17 -38.88 20.95
N LYS A 272 93.69 -37.71 21.36
CA LYS A 272 95.00 -37.19 20.93
C LYS A 272 96.13 -38.07 21.45
N PHE A 273 97.28 -38.08 20.77
CA PHE A 273 98.42 -38.97 21.05
C PHE A 273 98.78 -39.06 22.56
N HIS A 274 98.90 -37.93 23.25
CA HIS A 274 99.25 -37.91 24.68
C HIS A 274 98.14 -38.49 25.59
N GLN A 275 96.86 -38.29 25.24
CA GLN A 275 95.73 -38.87 25.98
C GLN A 275 95.67 -40.39 25.81
N ARG A 276 96.00 -40.88 24.61
CA ARG A 276 96.09 -42.31 24.32
C ARG A 276 97.20 -42.99 25.11
N VAL A 277 98.34 -42.32 25.27
CA VAL A 277 99.46 -42.82 26.10
C VAL A 277 99.06 -42.87 27.57
N VAL A 278 98.42 -41.83 28.11
CA VAL A 278 97.97 -41.83 29.52
C VAL A 278 96.90 -42.89 29.77
N ALA A 279 95.92 -43.01 28.87
CA ALA A 279 94.87 -44.03 28.97
C ALA A 279 95.47 -45.45 29.01
N ARG A 280 96.46 -45.75 28.15
CA ARG A 280 97.11 -47.06 28.07
C ARG A 280 98.05 -47.39 29.24
N VAL A 281 98.53 -46.37 29.95
CA VAL A 281 99.39 -46.53 31.14
C VAL A 281 98.56 -46.69 32.42
N MET A 282 97.39 -46.05 32.50
CA MET A 282 96.51 -46.17 33.67
C MET A 282 95.46 -47.28 33.53
N MET A 283 95.14 -47.71 32.32
CA MET A 283 94.14 -48.74 32.03
C MET A 283 94.70 -49.72 31.01
N THR A 284 94.73 -51.01 31.36
CA THR A 284 95.03 -52.11 30.42
C THR A 284 93.90 -52.22 29.38
N GLU A 285 94.21 -52.70 28.17
CA GLU A 285 93.21 -52.95 27.11
C GLU A 285 92.05 -53.82 27.64
N ASP A 286 92.35 -54.87 28.40
CA ASP A 286 91.35 -55.71 29.08
C ASP A 286 90.44 -54.95 30.06
N THR A 287 90.92 -53.87 30.68
CA THR A 287 90.11 -53.06 31.61
C THR A 287 89.13 -52.17 30.84
N VAL A 288 89.53 -51.68 29.68
CA VAL A 288 88.66 -50.88 28.80
C VAL A 288 87.54 -51.74 28.23
N ASP A 289 87.86 -52.94 27.77
CA ASP A 289 86.87 -53.88 27.23
C ASP A 289 85.91 -54.36 28.34
N LYS A 290 86.40 -54.67 29.54
CA LYS A 290 85.52 -55.02 30.69
C LYS A 290 84.59 -53.89 31.11
N VAL A 291 85.08 -52.65 31.13
CA VAL A 291 84.22 -51.49 31.43
C VAL A 291 83.18 -51.29 30.34
N LEU A 292 83.55 -51.53 29.07
CA LEU A 292 82.62 -51.46 27.94
C LEU A 292 81.53 -52.54 28.06
N ASP A 293 81.90 -53.80 28.30
CA ASP A 293 80.95 -54.91 28.47
C ASP A 293 80.00 -54.66 29.65
N THR A 294 80.52 -54.15 30.77
CA THR A 294 79.69 -53.81 31.95
C THR A 294 78.70 -52.68 31.66
N ILE A 295 79.15 -51.66 30.91
CA ILE A 295 78.28 -50.55 30.50
C ILE A 295 77.25 -51.01 29.46
N GLN A 296 77.57 -52.01 28.65
CA GLN A 296 76.63 -52.60 27.70
C GLN A 296 75.57 -53.43 28.41
N GLU A 297 75.97 -54.37 29.26
CA GLU A 297 75.05 -55.26 29.98
C GLU A 297 74.12 -54.48 30.96
N ASP A 298 74.67 -53.53 31.73
CA ASP A 298 73.91 -52.80 32.75
C ASP A 298 73.34 -51.46 32.24
N GLY A 299 73.85 -50.91 31.13
CA GLY A 299 73.59 -49.52 30.75
C GLY A 299 72.13 -49.25 30.38
N ALA A 300 71.48 -50.19 29.71
CA ALA A 300 70.07 -50.08 29.37
C ALA A 300 69.17 -50.17 30.61
N GLU A 301 69.50 -51.07 31.54
CA GLU A 301 68.76 -51.28 32.79
C GLU A 301 68.89 -50.06 33.71
N ARG A 302 70.10 -49.53 33.90
CA ARG A 302 70.33 -48.29 34.67
C ARG A 302 69.63 -47.09 34.05
N LEU A 303 69.58 -46.98 32.72
CA LEU A 303 68.86 -45.90 32.05
C LEU A 303 67.34 -46.04 32.21
N SER A 304 66.82 -47.27 32.15
CA SER A 304 65.41 -47.59 32.43
C SER A 304 65.02 -47.20 33.86
N GLU A 305 65.86 -47.54 34.84
CA GLU A 305 65.69 -47.13 36.25
C GLU A 305 65.69 -45.60 36.41
N ILE A 306 66.66 -44.90 35.79
CA ILE A 306 66.75 -43.43 35.83
C ILE A 306 65.51 -42.77 35.21
N LEU A 307 64.97 -43.30 34.11
CA LEU A 307 63.75 -42.76 33.47
C LEU A 307 62.47 -43.04 34.28
N ARG A 308 62.50 -44.05 35.15
CA ARG A 308 61.41 -44.40 36.09
C ARG A 308 61.53 -43.68 37.44
N ASP A 309 62.66 -43.02 37.69
CA ASP A 309 62.87 -42.27 38.91
C ASP A 309 61.93 -41.04 38.97
N PRO A 310 61.14 -40.88 40.06
CA PRO A 310 60.20 -39.78 40.19
C PRO A 310 60.84 -38.37 40.09
N ASP A 311 62.05 -38.20 40.61
CA ASP A 311 62.74 -36.91 40.60
C ASP A 311 63.20 -36.55 39.18
N VAL A 312 63.64 -37.56 38.41
CA VAL A 312 64.01 -37.40 37.00
C VAL A 312 62.78 -37.11 36.15
N GLN A 313 61.66 -37.79 36.39
CA GLN A 313 60.40 -37.51 35.70
C GLN A 313 59.88 -36.10 35.98
N GLU A 314 60.00 -35.61 37.22
CA GLU A 314 59.66 -34.23 37.58
C GLU A 314 60.60 -33.22 36.90
N ALA A 315 61.89 -33.53 36.79
CA ALA A 315 62.84 -32.71 36.05
C ALA A 315 62.50 -32.65 34.55
N ILE A 316 62.19 -33.79 33.93
CA ILE A 316 61.71 -33.86 32.53
C ILE A 316 60.42 -33.06 32.36
N ALA A 317 59.47 -33.19 33.30
CA ALA A 317 58.22 -32.46 33.29
C ALA A 317 58.44 -30.94 33.30
N ARG A 318 59.33 -30.45 34.15
CA ARG A 318 59.70 -29.02 34.20
C ARG A 318 60.34 -28.54 32.89
N VAL A 319 61.26 -29.31 32.33
CA VAL A 319 61.94 -28.97 31.05
C VAL A 319 60.93 -28.92 29.90
N VAL A 320 60.03 -29.90 29.81
CA VAL A 320 59.01 -29.93 28.75
C VAL A 320 57.99 -28.81 28.93
N ASN A 321 57.53 -28.54 30.15
CA ASN A 321 56.65 -27.39 30.43
C ASN A 321 57.31 -26.07 30.01
N GLN A 322 58.59 -25.88 30.34
CA GLN A 322 59.33 -24.69 29.90
C GLN A 322 59.42 -24.63 28.37
N ALA A 323 59.67 -25.75 27.69
CA ALA A 323 59.69 -25.80 26.23
C ALA A 323 58.34 -25.46 25.59
N ILE A 324 57.22 -25.84 26.23
CA ILE A 324 55.87 -25.48 25.80
C ILE A 324 55.63 -23.98 25.97
N VAL A 325 56.00 -23.41 27.11
CA VAL A 325 55.89 -21.96 27.34
C VAL A 325 56.73 -21.20 26.30
N ASP A 326 57.97 -21.63 26.06
CA ASP A 326 58.84 -21.02 25.06
C ASP A 326 58.32 -21.19 23.63
N PHE A 327 57.63 -22.30 23.35
CA PHE A 327 56.93 -22.53 22.08
C PHE A 327 55.72 -21.59 21.92
N LEU A 328 54.93 -21.38 22.98
CA LEU A 328 53.78 -20.46 22.98
C LEU A 328 54.18 -18.99 22.84
N ARG A 329 55.43 -18.65 23.22
CA ARG A 329 56.00 -17.30 23.06
C ARG A 329 56.51 -16.99 21.65
N ARG A 330 56.53 -17.98 20.74
CA ARG A 330 56.89 -17.75 19.34
C ARG A 330 55.75 -17.04 18.61
N PRO A 331 56.05 -16.21 17.61
CA PRO A 331 55.03 -15.62 16.76
C PRO A 331 54.16 -16.70 16.12
N ALA A 332 52.84 -16.51 16.13
CA ALA A 332 51.88 -17.49 15.64
C ALA A 332 52.11 -17.85 14.17
N GLY A 333 52.51 -16.86 13.34
CA GLY A 333 52.85 -17.09 11.93
C GLY A 333 54.07 -17.98 11.69
N ASP A 334 55.05 -17.99 12.61
CA ASP A 334 56.25 -18.84 12.50
C ASP A 334 55.96 -20.30 12.87
N VAL A 335 54.93 -20.53 13.69
CA VAL A 335 54.56 -21.85 14.21
C VAL A 335 53.45 -22.50 13.39
N LEU A 336 52.41 -21.73 13.07
CA LEU A 336 51.21 -22.20 12.37
C LEU A 336 51.30 -22.01 10.85
N GLY A 337 52.23 -21.18 10.38
CA GLY A 337 52.40 -20.84 8.97
C GLY A 337 51.60 -19.61 8.55
N THR A 338 51.43 -19.44 7.23
CA THR A 338 50.75 -18.28 6.65
C THR A 338 49.25 -18.53 6.49
N ALA A 339 48.46 -17.45 6.39
CA ALA A 339 47.02 -17.54 6.14
C ALA A 339 46.63 -18.26 4.84
N LYS A 340 47.60 -18.50 3.93
CA LYS A 340 47.41 -19.21 2.66
C LYS A 340 47.83 -20.67 2.71
N ASP A 341 48.40 -21.13 3.82
CA ASP A 341 48.88 -22.50 3.93
C ASP A 341 47.71 -23.49 3.94
N PRO A 342 47.81 -24.65 3.26
CA PRO A 342 46.69 -25.58 3.09
C PRO A 342 46.02 -25.99 4.41
N ASN A 343 46.82 -26.28 5.45
CA ASN A 343 46.30 -26.70 6.76
C ASN A 343 45.53 -25.57 7.47
N ILE A 344 45.92 -24.31 7.27
CA ILE A 344 45.25 -23.15 7.87
C ILE A 344 43.95 -22.84 7.14
N VAL A 345 43.95 -22.97 5.81
CA VAL A 345 42.74 -22.86 4.99
C VAL A 345 41.74 -23.94 5.39
N GLU A 346 42.17 -25.19 5.51
CA GLU A 346 41.31 -26.30 5.94
C GLU A 346 40.75 -26.09 7.35
N ALA A 347 41.57 -25.68 8.32
CA ALA A 347 41.11 -25.37 9.67
C ALA A 347 40.09 -24.22 9.70
N ARG A 348 40.30 -23.17 8.88
CA ARG A 348 39.35 -22.06 8.72
C ARG A 348 38.02 -22.55 8.16
N ASP A 349 38.05 -23.40 7.14
CA ASP A 349 36.85 -23.89 6.48
C ASP A 349 36.07 -24.86 7.39
N MET A 350 36.78 -25.66 8.20
CA MET A 350 36.18 -26.49 9.26
C MET A 350 35.51 -25.62 10.35
N LEU A 351 36.19 -24.58 10.83
CA LEU A 351 35.62 -23.65 11.80
C LEU A 351 34.40 -22.91 11.24
N THR A 352 34.47 -22.49 9.97
CA THR A 352 33.35 -21.87 9.26
C THR A 352 32.16 -22.82 9.20
N SER A 353 32.39 -24.06 8.82
CA SER A 353 31.35 -25.10 8.76
C SER A 353 30.76 -25.39 10.13
N TRP A 354 31.59 -25.43 11.19
CA TRP A 354 31.14 -25.65 12.56
C TRP A 354 30.27 -24.49 13.08
N VAL A 355 30.70 -23.24 12.89
CA VAL A 355 29.92 -22.05 13.29
C VAL A 355 28.60 -21.99 12.53
N LEU A 356 28.60 -22.28 11.23
CA LEU A 356 27.37 -22.32 10.42
C LEU A 356 26.45 -23.46 10.84
N GLY A 357 27.01 -24.62 11.19
CA GLY A 357 26.25 -25.74 11.75
C GLY A 357 25.56 -25.35 13.06
N MET A 358 26.28 -24.68 13.96
CA MET A 358 25.72 -24.19 15.23
C MET A 358 24.63 -23.14 15.00
N ALA A 359 24.83 -22.19 14.09
CA ALA A 359 23.83 -21.16 13.78
C ALA A 359 22.55 -21.74 13.14
N ARG A 360 22.66 -22.89 12.46
CA ARG A 360 21.53 -23.61 11.84
C ARG A 360 20.88 -24.62 12.77
N ASP A 361 21.52 -24.94 13.89
CA ASP A 361 21.01 -25.90 14.86
C ASP A 361 19.79 -25.35 15.62
N HIS A 362 18.77 -26.19 15.79
CA HIS A 362 17.52 -25.79 16.42
C HIS A 362 17.73 -25.42 17.90
N ALA A 363 18.59 -26.12 18.62
CA ALA A 363 18.82 -25.84 20.04
C ALA A 363 19.56 -24.51 20.25
N THR A 364 20.50 -24.17 19.38
CA THR A 364 21.16 -22.85 19.42
C THR A 364 20.16 -21.73 19.14
N ARG A 365 19.27 -21.92 18.16
CA ARG A 365 18.23 -20.95 17.83
C ARG A 365 17.30 -20.74 19.03
N ASP A 366 16.78 -21.83 19.61
CA ASP A 366 15.91 -21.79 20.79
C ASP A 366 16.58 -21.09 21.98
N PHE A 367 17.84 -21.39 22.23
CA PHE A 367 18.62 -20.73 23.29
C PHE A 367 18.75 -19.21 23.06
N VAL A 368 19.02 -18.79 21.81
CA VAL A 368 19.08 -17.37 21.46
C VAL A 368 17.71 -16.70 21.64
N PHE A 369 16.62 -17.37 21.26
CA PHE A 369 15.26 -16.87 21.46
C PHE A 369 14.91 -16.72 22.93
N GLU A 370 15.12 -17.76 23.73
CA GLU A 370 14.83 -17.75 25.17
C GLU A 370 15.60 -16.62 25.86
N ARG A 371 16.88 -16.46 25.51
CA ARG A 371 17.70 -15.39 26.07
C ARG A 371 17.26 -13.99 25.61
N LEU A 372 16.82 -13.87 24.36
CA LEU A 372 16.28 -12.62 23.81
C LEU A 372 14.95 -12.27 24.48
N ASN A 373 14.09 -13.26 24.74
CA ASN A 373 12.82 -13.05 25.39
C ASN A 373 12.99 -12.68 26.87
N GLU A 374 13.84 -13.39 27.61
CA GLU A 374 14.23 -12.99 28.96
C GLU A 374 14.84 -11.58 28.99
N GLY A 375 15.66 -11.25 28.00
CA GLY A 375 16.25 -9.91 27.85
C GLY A 375 15.18 -8.84 27.60
N MET A 376 14.20 -9.15 26.75
CA MET A 376 13.07 -8.29 26.43
C MET A 376 12.14 -8.10 27.63
N ASP A 377 11.80 -9.14 28.38
CA ASP A 377 10.98 -9.05 29.58
C ASP A 377 11.64 -8.19 30.66
N ASN A 378 12.95 -8.37 30.86
CA ASN A 378 13.72 -7.55 31.78
C ASN A 378 13.87 -6.09 31.29
N ALA A 379 13.89 -5.87 29.97
CA ALA A 379 13.94 -4.55 29.36
C ALA A 379 12.56 -3.88 29.31
N ALA A 380 11.46 -4.63 29.28
CA ALA A 380 10.09 -4.13 29.18
C ALA A 380 9.69 -3.25 30.38
N ALA A 381 10.33 -3.47 31.54
CA ALA A 381 10.19 -2.67 32.75
C ALA A 381 10.96 -1.33 32.71
N LYS A 382 11.86 -1.13 31.75
CA LYS A 382 12.59 0.14 31.55
C LYS A 382 11.81 1.10 30.66
N THR A 383 12.13 2.38 30.77
CA THR A 383 11.59 3.40 29.84
C THR A 383 12.46 3.51 28.61
N TRP A 384 11.88 3.97 27.48
CA TRP A 384 12.68 4.28 26.29
C TRP A 384 13.71 5.37 26.55
N GLY A 385 13.40 6.30 27.46
CA GLY A 385 14.31 7.33 27.94
C GLY A 385 15.59 6.73 28.51
N ASP A 386 15.50 5.66 29.32
CA ASP A 386 16.65 4.98 29.93
C ASP A 386 17.53 4.24 28.93
N VAL A 387 16.95 3.77 27.82
CA VAL A 387 17.69 3.04 26.77
C VAL A 387 18.36 4.02 25.81
N LEU A 388 17.67 5.12 25.48
CA LEU A 388 18.12 6.10 24.49
C LEU A 388 19.03 7.19 25.09
N THR A 389 19.15 7.28 26.42
CA THR A 389 19.89 8.37 27.10
C THR A 389 21.35 8.50 26.66
N ASN A 390 21.99 7.39 26.31
CA ASN A 390 23.42 7.35 25.95
C ASN A 390 23.65 7.43 24.44
N MET A 391 22.60 7.54 23.64
CA MET A 391 22.70 7.58 22.18
C MET A 391 22.54 9.01 21.65
N PRO A 392 23.51 9.52 20.88
CA PRO A 392 23.34 10.78 20.15
C PRO A 392 22.14 10.69 19.20
N ASN A 393 21.37 11.79 19.10
CA ASN A 393 20.21 11.88 18.21
C ASN A 393 20.58 11.60 16.74
N GLU A 394 21.80 11.92 16.33
CA GLU A 394 22.33 11.59 15.00
C GLU A 394 22.35 10.07 14.78
N LYS A 395 22.79 9.31 15.79
CA LYS A 395 22.86 7.84 15.70
C LYS A 395 21.47 7.20 15.76
N ILE A 396 20.56 7.78 16.54
CA ILE A 396 19.15 7.34 16.57
C ILE A 396 18.50 7.59 15.21
N SER A 397 18.72 8.77 14.63
CA SER A 397 18.22 9.11 13.29
C SER A 397 18.76 8.14 12.23
N GLU A 398 20.06 7.84 12.24
CA GLU A 398 20.67 6.88 11.32
C GLU A 398 20.00 5.50 11.43
N LEU A 399 19.82 5.00 12.67
CA LEU A 399 19.17 3.70 12.89
C LEU A 399 17.70 3.69 12.45
N LEU A 400 16.96 4.78 12.67
CA LEU A 400 15.57 4.89 12.23
C LEU A 400 15.46 4.94 10.70
N VAL A 401 16.40 5.61 10.03
CA VAL A 401 16.47 5.65 8.56
C VAL A 401 16.83 4.27 8.00
N GLU A 402 17.82 3.61 8.59
CA GLU A 402 18.21 2.26 8.21
C GLU A 402 17.07 1.25 8.42
N ALA A 403 16.40 1.32 9.58
CA ALA A 403 15.24 0.49 9.89
C ALA A 403 14.08 0.73 8.92
N ALA A 404 13.77 1.99 8.58
CA ALA A 404 12.71 2.35 7.63
C ALA A 404 12.98 1.85 6.21
N ARG A 405 14.26 1.67 5.84
CA ARG A 405 14.71 1.18 4.52
C ARG A 405 14.80 -0.35 4.43
N THR A 406 14.48 -1.08 5.51
CA THR A 406 14.43 -2.54 5.48
C THR A 406 13.23 -3.07 4.71
N ASP A 407 13.35 -4.27 4.12
CA ASP A 407 12.24 -4.96 3.45
C ASP A 407 11.04 -5.19 4.38
N ILE A 408 11.31 -5.43 5.67
CA ILE A 408 10.28 -5.61 6.71
C ILE A 408 9.48 -4.31 6.88
N ALA A 409 10.16 -3.16 6.98
CA ALA A 409 9.47 -1.87 7.06
C ALA A 409 8.61 -1.59 5.83
N GLY A 410 9.07 -1.99 4.63
CA GLY A 410 8.29 -1.94 3.40
C GLY A 410 7.00 -2.76 3.47
N GLN A 411 7.07 -4.00 3.98
CA GLN A 411 5.89 -4.87 4.16
C GLN A 411 4.91 -4.32 5.21
N VAL A 412 5.43 -3.76 6.30
CA VAL A 412 4.62 -3.11 7.33
C VAL A 412 3.92 -1.87 6.78
N ALA A 413 4.60 -1.06 5.95
CA ALA A 413 4.02 0.11 5.30
C ALA A 413 2.90 -0.28 4.34
N ASP A 414 3.10 -1.31 3.50
CA ASP A 414 2.07 -1.81 2.58
C ASP A 414 0.83 -2.34 3.33
N THR A 415 1.05 -3.20 4.32
CA THR A 415 -0.02 -3.75 5.15
C THR A 415 -0.77 -2.63 5.90
N GLY A 416 -0.04 -1.65 6.41
CA GLY A 416 -0.58 -0.47 7.07
C GLY A 416 -1.43 0.39 6.13
N ALA A 417 -0.94 0.67 4.93
CA ALA A 417 -1.65 1.45 3.92
C ALA A 417 -2.96 0.79 3.50
N ARG A 418 -2.93 -0.53 3.24
CA ARG A 418 -4.13 -1.34 2.93
C ARG A 418 -5.13 -1.34 4.08
N ARG A 419 -4.65 -1.48 5.32
CA ARG A 419 -5.51 -1.43 6.51
C ARG A 419 -6.15 -0.06 6.65
N LEU A 420 -5.38 1.02 6.51
CA LEU A 420 -5.89 2.39 6.58
C LEU A 420 -6.93 2.66 5.49
N ALA A 421 -6.68 2.21 4.25
CA ALA A 421 -7.64 2.31 3.16
C ALA A 421 -8.94 1.56 3.50
N SER A 422 -8.85 0.32 3.98
CA SER A 422 -10.02 -0.47 4.38
C SER A 422 -10.80 0.15 5.54
N GLU A 423 -10.10 0.73 6.51
CA GLU A 423 -10.70 1.39 7.68
C GLU A 423 -11.37 2.70 7.28
N PHE A 424 -10.72 3.49 6.41
CA PHE A 424 -11.27 4.71 5.86
C PHE A 424 -12.56 4.45 5.06
N MET A 425 -12.59 3.36 4.27
CA MET A 425 -13.78 2.97 3.52
C MET A 425 -14.95 2.55 4.41
N ARG A 426 -14.68 1.98 5.59
CA ARG A 426 -15.68 1.49 6.55
C ARG A 426 -16.13 2.54 7.56
N ARG A 427 -15.31 3.55 7.82
CA ARG A 427 -15.61 4.60 8.80
C ARG A 427 -16.75 5.50 8.28
N PRO A 428 -17.78 5.80 9.10
CA PRO A 428 -18.80 6.74 8.71
C PRO A 428 -18.19 8.13 8.52
N ILE A 429 -18.52 8.77 7.40
CA ILE A 429 -18.06 10.13 7.08
C ILE A 429 -18.63 11.12 8.11
N GLY A 430 -19.81 10.81 8.68
CA GLY A 430 -20.45 11.65 9.68
C GLY A 430 -21.05 12.90 9.03
N VAL A 431 -20.89 14.06 9.64
CA VAL A 431 -21.36 15.36 9.11
C VAL A 431 -20.15 16.09 8.49
N PRO A 432 -20.02 16.12 7.15
CA PRO A 432 -18.86 16.72 6.48
C PRO A 432 -18.55 18.16 6.90
N ALA A 433 -19.57 18.96 7.24
CA ALA A 433 -19.40 20.34 7.71
C ALA A 433 -18.47 20.46 8.94
N ARG A 434 -18.33 19.41 9.76
CA ARG A 434 -17.45 19.42 10.95
C ARG A 434 -15.96 19.46 10.60
N TRP A 435 -15.58 19.15 9.36
CA TRP A 435 -14.18 19.18 8.92
C TRP A 435 -13.76 20.55 8.39
N PHE A 436 -14.70 21.48 8.25
CA PHE A 436 -14.45 22.84 7.75
C PHE A 436 -14.57 23.86 8.88
N THR A 437 -13.86 24.99 8.75
CA THR A 437 -14.03 26.15 9.63
C THR A 437 -15.41 26.76 9.46
N GLU A 438 -15.88 27.58 10.42
CA GLU A 438 -17.24 28.19 10.39
C GLU A 438 -17.56 28.92 9.07
N ASP A 439 -16.55 29.51 8.40
CA ASP A 439 -16.70 30.19 7.09
C ASP A 439 -16.31 29.33 5.87
N GLY A 440 -15.84 28.09 6.09
CA GLY A 440 -15.29 27.24 5.02
C GLY A 440 -16.31 26.91 3.95
N LEU A 441 -17.57 26.66 4.34
CA LEU A 441 -18.64 26.32 3.41
C LEU A 441 -18.99 27.47 2.46
N LYS A 442 -19.03 28.69 3.00
CA LYS A 442 -19.32 29.89 2.23
C LYS A 442 -18.21 30.18 1.20
N ARG A 443 -16.95 29.93 1.57
CA ARG A 443 -15.82 30.04 0.62
C ARG A 443 -15.91 29.01 -0.51
N ILE A 444 -16.38 27.80 -0.23
CA ILE A 444 -16.61 26.77 -1.26
C ILE A 444 -17.76 27.18 -2.17
N GLU A 445 -18.86 27.68 -1.60
CA GLU A 445 -19.99 28.22 -2.37
C GLU A 445 -19.54 29.34 -3.32
N ASP A 446 -18.82 30.33 -2.80
CA ASP A 446 -18.31 31.45 -3.58
C ASP A 446 -17.35 30.96 -4.69
N ALA A 447 -16.46 30.01 -4.37
CA ALA A 447 -15.48 29.47 -5.32
C ALA A 447 -16.12 28.59 -6.41
N LEU A 448 -17.23 27.90 -6.12
CA LEU A 448 -17.95 27.04 -7.08
C LEU A 448 -19.03 27.80 -7.86
N SER A 449 -19.56 28.88 -7.31
CA SER A 449 -20.65 29.65 -7.91
C SER A 449 -20.29 30.17 -9.30
N ASP A 450 -19.14 30.82 -9.47
CA ASP A 450 -18.71 31.39 -10.75
C ASP A 450 -18.40 30.31 -11.82
N PRO A 451 -17.59 29.27 -11.53
CA PRO A 451 -17.30 28.22 -12.51
C PRO A 451 -18.56 27.48 -13.00
N ILE A 452 -19.45 27.09 -12.08
CA ILE A 452 -20.66 26.33 -12.44
C ILE A 452 -21.61 27.22 -13.25
N TRP A 453 -21.71 28.50 -12.91
CA TRP A 453 -22.53 29.44 -13.65
C TRP A 453 -22.04 29.68 -15.07
N ASN A 454 -20.74 29.92 -15.24
CA ASN A 454 -20.15 30.05 -16.57
C ASN A 454 -20.35 28.77 -17.41
N TRP A 455 -20.22 27.60 -16.78
CA TRP A 455 -20.53 26.32 -17.43
C TRP A 455 -22.01 26.25 -17.84
N LEU A 456 -22.95 26.59 -16.96
CA LEU A 456 -24.39 26.62 -17.27
C LEU A 456 -24.72 27.60 -18.41
N GLN A 457 -24.18 28.81 -18.38
CA GLN A 457 -24.37 29.80 -19.44
C GLN A 457 -23.87 29.31 -20.79
N THR A 458 -22.85 28.44 -20.80
CA THR A 458 -22.30 27.86 -22.03
C THR A 458 -23.11 26.66 -22.51
N GLN A 459 -23.55 25.78 -21.60
CA GLN A 459 -24.17 24.50 -21.96
C GLN A 459 -25.70 24.58 -22.16
N VAL A 460 -26.40 25.36 -21.34
CA VAL A 460 -27.87 25.45 -21.38
C VAL A 460 -28.40 25.91 -22.75
N PRO A 461 -27.80 26.91 -23.43
CA PRO A 461 -28.25 27.33 -24.75
C PRO A 461 -28.19 26.20 -25.79
N ALA A 462 -27.21 25.29 -25.67
CA ALA A 462 -27.10 24.13 -26.56
C ALA A 462 -28.24 23.13 -26.32
N VAL A 463 -28.64 22.93 -25.06
CA VAL A 463 -29.77 22.05 -24.71
C VAL A 463 -31.10 22.67 -25.13
N VAL A 464 -31.31 23.96 -24.87
CA VAL A 464 -32.56 24.66 -25.19
C VAL A 464 -32.86 24.66 -26.69
N LYS A 465 -31.83 24.73 -27.55
CA LYS A 465 -31.99 24.62 -29.01
C LYS A 465 -32.59 23.29 -29.48
N HIS A 466 -32.48 22.22 -28.69
CA HIS A 466 -33.05 20.91 -29.01
C HIS A 466 -34.48 20.75 -28.48
N ILE A 467 -35.01 21.72 -27.73
CA ILE A 467 -36.38 21.69 -27.23
C ILE A 467 -37.30 22.24 -28.31
N ASP A 468 -38.11 21.37 -28.92
CA ASP A 468 -39.16 21.78 -29.85
C ASP A 468 -40.39 22.35 -29.10
N VAL A 469 -40.32 23.64 -28.78
CA VAL A 469 -41.42 24.36 -28.13
C VAL A 469 -42.64 24.45 -29.05
N ALA A 470 -42.43 24.60 -30.36
CA ALA A 470 -43.51 24.74 -31.33
C ALA A 470 -44.34 23.45 -31.43
N GLY A 471 -43.69 22.31 -31.61
CA GLY A 471 -44.35 21.00 -31.64
C GLY A 471 -45.04 20.67 -30.32
N ARG A 472 -44.41 21.00 -29.18
CA ARG A 472 -45.00 20.72 -27.86
C ARG A 472 -46.25 21.57 -27.57
N VAL A 473 -46.32 22.79 -28.09
CA VAL A 473 -47.52 23.64 -28.01
C VAL A 473 -48.59 23.15 -28.98
N GLU A 474 -48.22 22.80 -30.22
CA GLU A 474 -49.13 22.20 -31.21
C GLU A 474 -49.81 20.95 -30.66
N ASP A 475 -49.04 19.99 -30.13
CA ASP A 475 -49.56 18.76 -29.53
C ASP A 475 -50.52 19.05 -28.37
N LYS A 476 -50.21 20.06 -27.56
CA LYS A 476 -51.05 20.43 -26.41
C LYS A 476 -52.36 21.06 -26.85
N VAL A 477 -52.36 21.83 -27.93
CA VAL A 477 -53.57 22.44 -28.53
C VAL A 477 -54.39 21.41 -29.31
N LEU A 478 -53.74 20.44 -29.95
CA LEU A 478 -54.40 19.32 -30.64
C LEU A 478 -55.17 18.43 -29.66
N ASN A 479 -54.58 18.15 -28.50
CA ASN A 479 -55.19 17.32 -27.45
C ASN A 479 -56.13 18.12 -26.51
N PHE A 480 -56.35 19.40 -26.79
CA PHE A 480 -57.29 20.22 -26.03
C PHE A 480 -58.74 19.77 -26.34
N PRO A 481 -59.62 19.65 -25.32
CA PRO A 481 -61.01 19.27 -25.55
C PRO A 481 -61.68 20.20 -26.58
N THR A 482 -62.39 19.61 -27.54
CA THR A 482 -63.06 20.37 -28.62
C THR A 482 -64.03 21.42 -28.09
N ALA A 483 -64.70 21.16 -26.96
CA ALA A 483 -65.56 22.13 -26.29
C ALA A 483 -64.81 23.37 -25.77
N SER A 484 -63.59 23.20 -25.27
CA SER A 484 -62.76 24.33 -24.81
C SER A 484 -62.22 25.14 -26.00
N MET A 485 -61.89 24.47 -27.11
CA MET A 485 -61.52 25.16 -28.35
C MET A 485 -62.68 25.98 -28.92
N GLU A 486 -63.89 25.41 -28.91
CA GLU A 486 -65.11 26.14 -29.24
C GLU A 486 -65.27 27.36 -28.33
N GLU A 487 -65.13 27.22 -27.02
CA GLU A 487 -65.29 28.35 -26.10
C GLU A 487 -64.33 29.51 -26.43
N ILE A 488 -63.07 29.19 -26.72
CA ILE A 488 -62.05 30.19 -27.10
C ILE A 488 -62.46 30.89 -28.40
N VAL A 489 -62.76 30.12 -29.46
CA VAL A 489 -63.12 30.67 -30.77
C VAL A 489 -64.44 31.42 -30.71
N HIS A 490 -65.44 30.89 -30.02
CA HIS A 490 -66.74 31.51 -29.82
C HIS A 490 -66.58 32.84 -29.09
N ARG A 491 -65.83 32.89 -27.98
CA ARG A 491 -65.61 34.14 -27.21
C ARG A 491 -64.98 35.24 -28.06
N VAL A 492 -64.09 34.88 -29.00
CA VAL A 492 -63.45 35.85 -29.91
C VAL A 492 -64.39 36.25 -31.06
N THR A 493 -65.28 35.36 -31.52
CA THR A 493 -66.08 35.57 -32.75
C THR A 493 -67.57 35.87 -32.50
N GLU A 494 -68.08 35.77 -31.27
CA GLU A 494 -69.50 35.90 -30.93
C GLU A 494 -70.13 37.21 -31.41
N ARG A 495 -69.38 38.32 -31.35
CA ARG A 495 -69.85 39.63 -31.80
C ARG A 495 -70.08 39.65 -33.31
N GLU A 496 -69.13 39.12 -34.07
CA GLU A 496 -69.20 39.06 -35.53
C GLU A 496 -70.30 38.11 -35.99
N LEU A 497 -70.40 36.92 -35.37
CA LEU A 497 -71.43 35.93 -35.70
C LEU A 497 -72.85 36.46 -35.44
N ARG A 498 -73.07 37.16 -34.31
CA ARG A 498 -74.37 37.81 -34.03
C ARG A 498 -74.71 38.90 -35.04
N LEU A 499 -73.72 39.62 -35.55
CA LEU A 499 -73.92 40.64 -36.59
C LEU A 499 -74.40 39.99 -37.89
N ILE A 500 -73.79 38.87 -38.31
CA ILE A 500 -74.23 38.12 -39.49
C ILE A 500 -75.67 37.62 -39.31
N VAL A 501 -76.04 37.11 -38.12
CA VAL A 501 -77.42 36.67 -37.83
C VAL A 501 -78.41 37.83 -37.94
N ARG A 502 -78.10 38.99 -37.34
CA ARG A 502 -78.95 40.19 -37.43
C ARG A 502 -79.09 40.69 -38.87
N LEU A 503 -78.01 40.70 -39.63
CA LEU A 503 -78.05 41.03 -41.06
C LEU A 503 -78.93 40.03 -41.83
N GLY A 504 -78.89 38.74 -41.49
CA GLY A 504 -79.79 37.73 -42.05
C GLY A 504 -81.27 38.04 -41.84
N TYR A 505 -81.66 38.46 -40.63
CA TYR A 505 -83.03 38.90 -40.34
C TYR A 505 -83.43 40.14 -41.15
N VAL A 506 -82.53 41.13 -41.26
CA VAL A 506 -82.77 42.38 -42.00
C VAL A 506 -82.87 42.13 -43.51
N LEU A 507 -81.93 41.35 -44.06
CA LEU A 507 -81.91 41.00 -45.47
C LEU A 507 -83.13 40.14 -45.86
N GLY A 508 -83.50 39.19 -45.00
CA GLY A 508 -84.71 38.40 -45.18
C GLY A 508 -85.98 39.25 -45.20
N ALA A 509 -86.06 40.27 -44.33
CA ALA A 509 -87.16 41.24 -44.35
C ALA A 509 -87.17 42.06 -45.65
N PHE A 510 -85.99 42.46 -46.13
CA PHE A 510 -85.82 43.19 -47.39
C PHE A 510 -86.24 42.35 -48.62
N ILE A 511 -85.86 41.07 -48.67
CA ILE A 511 -86.28 40.15 -49.73
C ILE A 511 -87.80 39.93 -49.67
N GLY A 512 -88.37 39.75 -48.48
CA GLY A 512 -89.82 39.66 -48.30
C GLY A 512 -90.55 40.91 -48.78
N LEU A 513 -89.97 42.09 -48.54
CA LEU A 513 -90.48 43.38 -49.02
C LEU A 513 -90.44 43.47 -50.55
N LEU A 514 -89.33 43.06 -51.18
CA LEU A 514 -89.19 42.98 -52.63
C LEU A 514 -90.23 42.01 -53.24
N MET A 515 -90.44 40.85 -52.61
CA MET A 515 -91.47 39.89 -53.05
C MET A 515 -92.88 40.50 -53.02
N VAL A 516 -93.19 41.30 -52.01
CA VAL A 516 -94.47 42.03 -51.93
C VAL A 516 -94.56 43.08 -53.04
N ALA A 517 -93.50 43.84 -53.28
CA ALA A 517 -93.45 44.85 -54.33
C ALA A 517 -93.65 44.23 -55.72
N VAL A 518 -93.03 43.07 -55.99
CA VAL A 518 -93.22 42.32 -57.24
C VAL A 518 -94.65 41.78 -57.37
N ASP A 519 -95.21 41.20 -56.31
CA ASP A 519 -96.59 40.69 -56.31
C ASP A 519 -97.63 41.80 -56.53
N ALA A 520 -97.33 43.02 -56.08
CA ALA A 520 -98.14 44.21 -56.31
C ALA A 520 -98.01 44.78 -57.74
N LEU A 521 -96.93 44.46 -58.46
CA LEU A 521 -96.66 44.95 -59.81
C LEU A 521 -97.16 43.98 -60.90
N VAL A 522 -97.37 42.71 -60.53
CA VAL A 522 -97.85 41.63 -61.41
C VAL A 522 -99.37 41.43 -61.33
N ARG A 523 -100.03 41.98 -60.30
CA ARG A 523 -101.49 42.12 -60.20
C ARG A 523 -101.94 43.41 -60.87
#